data_AF-A0A0S4R0I7-F1
#
_entry.id   AF-A0A0S4R0I7-F1
#
_cell.length_a   1.000
_cell.length_b   1.000
_cell.length_c   1.000
_cell.angle_alpha   90.00
_cell.angle_beta   90.00
_cell.angle_gamma   90.00
#
_symmetry.space_group_name_H-M   'P 1'
#
loop_
_entity.id
_entity.type
_entity.pdbx_description
1 polymer ?
#
loop_
_entity_poly.entity_id
_entity_poly.type
_entity_poly.pdbx_seq_one_letter_code
_entity_poly.pdbx_strand_id
1 'polypeptide(L)'
;MIEGTSRADRAILAPIFTRHRVRWSGLIGEDGSWYRRHSRGRAADTFRIDELADALRSVGYPVTISIDDSPLTDIAALETARIERAEDRAAHHTDAAGRATRRADARRDAADALRGAIPLGQPVLPGHHSAPGHRRDLARADRHDDAAAQATSSAGYHTDKAAAATRHAHSRHDVPAALRRLTTLEAEQRADTRALRAAENRAAGGGPAPHPGWKARLEANMTQRAAEIDYWTRYVAEQEAAGVKIWRPADFQAGDEVKAAFGGWHRVLRVNTRSLTIPHWDLEGETWRLTYDKVLDHRPRR
;
A
#
# COMPACT_ATOMS: atom_id res chain seq x y z
N MET A 1 16.61 -7.26 -5.52
CA MET A 1 16.81 -6.03 -6.33
C MET A 1 17.76 -6.37 -7.45
N ILE A 2 17.92 -5.51 -8.45
CA ILE A 2 18.92 -5.72 -9.51
C ILE A 2 19.98 -4.65 -9.33
N GLU A 3 21.19 -5.07 -9.03
CA GLU A 3 22.38 -4.22 -8.87
C GLU A 3 23.20 -4.24 -10.16
N GLY A 4 24.10 -3.27 -10.32
CA GLY A 4 24.93 -3.15 -11.53
C GLY A 4 24.18 -2.72 -12.79
N THR A 5 22.94 -2.24 -12.65
CA THR A 5 22.15 -1.65 -13.74
C THR A 5 21.67 -0.26 -13.34
N SER A 6 21.74 0.68 -14.28
CA SER A 6 21.39 2.07 -14.11
C SER A 6 20.00 2.39 -14.67
N ARG A 7 19.53 3.62 -14.44
CA ARG A 7 18.32 4.12 -15.11
C ARG A 7 18.50 4.23 -16.63
N ALA A 8 19.72 4.46 -17.12
CA ALA A 8 20.02 4.63 -18.53
C ALA A 8 19.79 3.33 -19.33
N ASP A 9 20.04 2.18 -18.69
CA ASP A 9 19.82 0.85 -19.27
C ASP A 9 18.36 0.55 -19.61
N ARG A 10 17.42 1.43 -19.19
CA ARG A 10 16.01 1.35 -19.58
C ARG A 10 15.82 1.24 -21.09
N ALA A 11 16.64 1.93 -21.89
CA ALA A 11 16.47 1.95 -23.34
C ALA A 11 16.58 0.53 -23.95
N ILE A 12 17.48 -0.29 -23.40
CA ILE A 12 17.75 -1.65 -23.85
C ILE A 12 16.83 -2.65 -23.13
N LEU A 13 16.65 -2.48 -21.81
CA LEU A 13 16.00 -3.47 -20.95
C LEU A 13 14.48 -3.27 -20.80
N ALA A 14 13.89 -2.21 -21.37
CA ALA A 14 12.46 -1.91 -21.25
C ALA A 14 11.52 -3.08 -21.65
N PRO A 15 11.74 -3.82 -22.75
CA PRO A 15 10.88 -4.94 -23.10
C PRO A 15 10.90 -6.05 -22.04
N ILE A 16 12.09 -6.42 -21.56
CA ILE A 16 12.31 -7.44 -20.52
C ILE A 16 11.66 -6.98 -19.21
N PHE A 17 12.01 -5.78 -18.73
CA PHE A 17 11.49 -5.26 -17.46
C PHE A 17 9.98 -5.06 -17.46
N THR A 18 9.38 -4.75 -18.62
CA THR A 18 7.92 -4.68 -18.75
C THR A 18 7.29 -6.06 -18.58
N ARG A 19 7.79 -7.07 -19.31
CA ARG A 19 7.34 -8.47 -19.22
C ARG A 19 7.44 -9.02 -17.79
N HIS A 20 8.59 -8.85 -17.16
CA HIS A 20 8.86 -9.37 -15.81
C HIS A 20 8.39 -8.44 -14.67
N ARG A 21 7.66 -7.35 -15.00
CA ARG A 21 7.10 -6.38 -14.04
C ARG A 21 8.13 -5.75 -13.10
N VAL A 22 9.34 -5.55 -13.61
CA VAL A 22 10.42 -4.85 -12.93
C VAL A 22 10.20 -3.33 -13.08
N ARG A 23 10.52 -2.57 -12.04
CA ARG A 23 10.32 -1.12 -12.00
C ARG A 23 11.56 -0.44 -11.44
N TRP A 24 11.81 0.79 -11.88
CA TRP A 24 12.85 1.63 -11.30
C TRP A 24 12.33 2.31 -10.03
N SER A 25 13.17 2.39 -9.00
CA SER A 25 12.99 3.30 -7.87
C SER A 25 14.30 4.04 -7.63
N GLY A 26 14.22 5.37 -7.49
CA GLY A 26 15.34 6.18 -7.02
C GLY A 26 15.55 6.14 -5.50
N LEU A 27 14.74 5.37 -4.78
CA LEU A 27 14.77 5.26 -3.30
C LEU A 27 15.31 3.89 -2.84
N ILE A 28 15.98 3.15 -3.71
CA ILE A 28 16.49 1.80 -3.41
C ILE A 28 17.95 1.73 -3.83
N GLY A 29 18.86 1.57 -2.88
CA GLY A 29 20.30 1.72 -3.11
C GLY A 29 20.71 3.19 -3.20
N GLU A 30 22.02 3.43 -3.29
CA GLU A 30 22.62 4.78 -3.34
C GLU A 30 22.21 5.53 -4.62
N ASP A 31 22.27 4.87 -5.78
CA ASP A 31 21.98 5.45 -7.10
C ASP A 31 20.58 5.11 -7.65
N GLY A 32 19.75 4.45 -6.84
CA GLY A 32 18.52 3.83 -7.31
C GLY A 32 18.73 2.45 -7.92
N SER A 33 17.65 1.67 -8.02
CA SER A 33 17.71 0.28 -8.47
C SER A 33 16.43 -0.17 -9.15
N TRP A 34 16.59 -1.11 -10.08
CA TRP A 34 15.49 -1.89 -10.63
C TRP A 34 15.06 -2.97 -9.63
N TYR A 35 13.75 -3.04 -9.38
CA TYR A 35 13.19 -3.95 -8.39
C TYR A 35 11.84 -4.52 -8.82
N ARG A 36 11.55 -5.71 -8.28
CA ARG A 36 10.23 -6.33 -8.38
C ARG A 36 9.36 -5.88 -7.21
N ARG A 37 8.13 -5.44 -7.51
CA ARG A 37 7.16 -5.05 -6.46
C ARG A 37 6.69 -6.26 -5.65
N HIS A 38 6.30 -6.02 -4.40
CA HIS A 38 5.75 -7.04 -3.49
C HIS A 38 6.67 -8.26 -3.25
N SER A 39 7.97 -8.09 -3.39
CA SER A 39 8.98 -9.14 -3.15
C SER A 39 9.56 -9.11 -1.73
N ARG A 40 9.71 -7.92 -1.13
CA ARG A 40 10.33 -7.76 0.20
C ARG A 40 9.53 -8.44 1.30
N GLY A 41 10.23 -9.14 2.19
CA GLY A 41 9.63 -9.80 3.35
C GLY A 41 8.89 -11.09 3.02
N ARG A 42 9.18 -11.70 1.87
CA ARG A 42 8.58 -12.94 1.39
C ARG A 42 9.68 -13.83 0.82
N ALA A 43 9.44 -15.14 0.88
CA ALA A 43 10.30 -16.12 0.20
C ALA A 43 10.50 -15.77 -1.28
N ALA A 44 11.70 -16.03 -1.79
CA ALA A 44 12.07 -15.76 -3.16
C ALA A 44 11.18 -16.52 -4.13
N ASP A 45 10.75 -15.81 -5.17
CA ASP A 45 10.02 -16.37 -6.29
C ASP A 45 11.03 -16.85 -7.34
N THR A 46 11.72 -17.95 -6.99
CA THR A 46 12.88 -18.49 -7.74
C THR A 46 12.56 -18.62 -9.22
N PHE A 47 11.42 -19.21 -9.57
CA PHE A 47 10.97 -19.34 -10.96
C PHE A 47 11.00 -18.02 -11.73
N ARG A 48 10.46 -16.93 -11.15
CA ARG A 48 10.45 -15.62 -11.83
C ARG A 48 11.81 -14.94 -11.82
N ILE A 49 12.64 -15.22 -10.81
CA ILE A 49 14.00 -14.72 -10.73
C ILE A 49 14.84 -15.37 -11.83
N ASP A 50 14.71 -16.68 -12.00
CA ASP A 50 15.41 -17.45 -13.02
C ASP A 50 14.96 -17.03 -14.43
N GLU A 51 13.65 -16.90 -14.68
CA GLU A 51 13.13 -16.45 -15.98
C GLU A 51 13.65 -15.04 -16.35
N LEU A 52 13.74 -14.15 -15.36
CA LEU A 52 14.31 -12.81 -15.56
C LEU A 52 15.81 -12.86 -15.80
N ALA A 53 16.54 -13.69 -15.05
CA ALA A 53 17.98 -13.86 -15.21
C ALA A 53 18.32 -14.40 -16.61
N ASP A 54 17.56 -15.38 -17.10
CA ASP A 54 17.73 -15.95 -18.43
C ASP A 54 17.40 -14.93 -19.52
N ALA A 55 16.34 -14.14 -19.34
CA ALA A 55 16.02 -13.06 -20.26
C ALA A 55 17.16 -12.03 -20.33
N LEU A 56 17.77 -11.66 -19.20
CA LEU A 56 18.91 -10.74 -19.15
C LEU A 56 20.18 -11.34 -19.77
N ARG A 57 20.46 -12.61 -19.51
CA ARG A 57 21.59 -13.33 -20.13
C ARG A 57 21.47 -13.41 -21.65
N SER A 58 20.25 -13.61 -22.17
CA SER A 58 20.02 -13.68 -23.62
C SER A 58 20.30 -12.38 -24.36
N VAL A 59 20.26 -11.23 -23.67
CA VAL A 59 20.67 -9.92 -24.22
C VAL A 59 22.11 -9.54 -23.87
N GLY A 60 22.91 -10.49 -23.38
CA GLY A 60 24.35 -10.33 -23.17
C GLY A 60 24.76 -9.79 -21.80
N TYR A 61 23.84 -9.69 -20.83
CA TYR A 61 24.19 -9.24 -19.48
C TYR A 61 24.61 -10.45 -18.63
N PRO A 62 25.81 -10.44 -18.02
CA PRO A 62 26.18 -11.45 -17.04
C PRO A 62 25.33 -11.25 -15.77
N VAL A 63 24.65 -12.31 -15.32
CA VAL A 63 23.75 -12.26 -14.15
C VAL A 63 24.14 -13.30 -13.12
N THR A 64 24.46 -12.82 -11.92
CA THR A 64 24.62 -13.62 -10.70
C THR A 64 23.36 -13.50 -9.85
N ILE A 65 22.82 -14.64 -9.40
CA ILE A 65 21.66 -14.70 -8.51
C ILE A 65 22.16 -14.97 -7.10
N SER A 66 21.85 -14.07 -6.17
CA SER A 66 22.03 -14.26 -4.74
C SER A 66 20.66 -14.22 -4.06
N ILE A 67 20.31 -15.29 -3.34
CA ILE A 67 19.03 -15.42 -2.63
C ILE A 67 19.33 -15.71 -1.16
N ASP A 68 18.90 -14.80 -0.30
CA ASP A 68 18.78 -15.04 1.13
C ASP A 68 17.31 -15.29 1.45
N ASP A 69 16.97 -16.57 1.67
CA ASP A 69 15.62 -17.03 2.06
C ASP A 69 15.57 -17.36 3.56
N SER A 70 16.50 -16.81 4.35
CA SER A 70 16.46 -16.93 5.81
C SER A 70 15.15 -16.33 6.34
N PRO A 71 14.47 -17.02 7.27
CA PRO A 71 13.21 -16.53 7.81
C PRO A 71 13.44 -15.22 8.56
N LEU A 72 12.67 -14.19 8.21
CA LEU A 72 12.75 -12.90 8.87
C LEU A 72 12.06 -12.98 10.23
N THR A 73 12.85 -13.01 11.31
CA THR A 73 12.32 -13.14 12.68
C THR A 73 12.26 -11.81 13.42
N ASP A 74 13.06 -10.81 13.03
CA ASP A 74 12.95 -9.45 13.57
C ASP A 74 11.80 -8.68 12.89
N ILE A 75 10.58 -9.00 13.33
CA ILE A 75 9.37 -8.37 12.82
C ILE A 75 9.26 -6.92 13.27
N ALA A 76 9.81 -6.56 14.43
CA ALA A 76 9.78 -5.18 14.91
C ALA A 76 10.57 -4.26 13.99
N ALA A 77 11.82 -4.61 13.65
CA ALA A 77 12.62 -3.84 12.70
C ALA A 77 11.96 -3.77 11.32
N LEU A 78 11.33 -4.87 10.87
CA LEU A 78 10.61 -4.92 9.61
C LEU A 78 9.41 -3.96 9.58
N GLU A 79 8.65 -3.86 10.68
CA GLU A 79 7.54 -2.92 10.81
C GLU A 79 8.02 -1.47 10.88
N THR A 80 9.06 -1.16 11.66
CA THR A 80 9.69 0.16 11.69
C THR A 80 10.14 0.60 10.29
N ALA A 81 10.89 -0.24 9.59
CA ALA A 81 11.32 0.04 8.22
C ALA A 81 10.15 0.15 7.22
N ARG A 82 8.98 -0.41 7.51
CA ARG A 82 7.75 -0.22 6.71
C ARG A 82 7.15 1.16 6.94
N ILE A 83 7.12 1.63 8.18
CA ILE A 83 6.63 2.97 8.57
C ILE A 83 7.55 4.05 8.00
N GLU A 84 8.86 3.98 8.24
CA GLU A 84 9.84 4.95 7.75
C GLU A 84 9.71 5.14 6.24
N ARG A 85 9.64 4.04 5.48
CA ARG A 85 9.43 4.13 4.02
C ARG A 85 8.10 4.78 3.64
N ALA A 86 7.05 4.64 4.45
CA ALA A 86 5.79 5.30 4.20
C ALA A 86 5.87 6.80 4.49
N GLU A 87 6.60 7.18 5.54
CA GLU A 87 6.92 8.57 5.88
C GLU A 87 7.81 9.22 4.81
N ASP A 88 8.88 8.56 4.36
CA ASP A 88 9.72 9.02 3.25
C ASP A 88 8.90 9.28 1.99
N ARG A 89 7.96 8.38 1.67
CA ARG A 89 7.05 8.56 0.54
C ARG A 89 6.13 9.75 0.76
N ALA A 90 5.60 9.93 1.96
CA ALA A 90 4.76 11.08 2.29
C ALA A 90 5.56 12.38 2.14
N ALA A 91 6.75 12.48 2.74
CA ALA A 91 7.64 13.63 2.65
C ALA A 91 8.01 13.96 1.20
N HIS A 92 8.41 12.97 0.41
CA HIS A 92 8.71 13.14 -1.01
C HIS A 92 7.52 13.75 -1.79
N HIS A 93 6.32 13.23 -1.55
CA HIS A 93 5.11 13.73 -2.20
C HIS A 93 4.72 15.13 -1.70
N THR A 94 4.88 15.43 -0.41
CA THR A 94 4.70 16.78 0.14
C THR A 94 5.63 17.79 -0.52
N ASP A 95 6.93 17.48 -0.64
CA ASP A 95 7.90 18.35 -1.30
C ASP A 95 7.58 18.55 -2.79
N ALA A 96 7.15 17.47 -3.46
CA ALA A 96 6.73 17.54 -4.85
C ALA A 96 5.47 18.40 -5.04
N ALA A 97 4.50 18.31 -4.13
CA ALA A 97 3.34 19.18 -4.12
C ALA A 97 3.77 20.65 -3.93
N GLY A 98 4.65 20.94 -2.97
CA GLY A 98 5.15 22.29 -2.74
C GLY A 98 5.89 22.87 -3.95
N ARG A 99 6.71 22.08 -4.65
CA ARG A 99 7.35 22.49 -5.91
C ARG A 99 6.33 22.75 -7.02
N ALA A 100 5.29 21.93 -7.12
CA ALA A 100 4.22 22.09 -8.11
C ALA A 100 3.37 23.34 -7.83
N THR A 101 3.04 23.62 -6.56
CA THR A 101 2.35 24.84 -6.13
C THR A 101 3.15 26.09 -6.49
N ARG A 102 4.44 26.16 -6.12
CA ARG A 102 5.31 27.28 -6.50
C ARG A 102 5.39 27.50 -8.01
N ARG A 103 5.38 26.41 -8.79
CA ARG A 103 5.34 26.49 -10.25
C ARG A 103 3.99 27.03 -10.75
N ALA A 104 2.88 26.63 -10.13
CA ALA A 104 1.56 27.16 -10.47
C ALA A 104 1.49 28.66 -10.20
N ASP A 105 1.93 29.10 -9.02
CA ASP A 105 1.90 30.50 -8.60
C ASP A 105 2.76 31.36 -9.55
N ALA A 106 4.00 30.96 -9.82
CA ALA A 106 4.87 31.66 -10.77
C ALA A 106 4.29 31.74 -12.20
N ARG A 107 3.44 30.77 -12.59
CA ARG A 107 2.75 30.81 -13.89
C ARG A 107 1.57 31.77 -13.87
N ARG A 108 0.79 31.82 -12.77
CA ARG A 108 -0.28 32.80 -12.60
C ARG A 108 0.28 34.22 -12.55
N ASP A 109 1.33 34.46 -11.77
CA ASP A 109 2.00 35.77 -11.69
C ASP A 109 2.48 36.25 -13.07
N ALA A 110 2.99 35.35 -13.90
CA ALA A 110 3.41 35.67 -15.26
C ALA A 110 2.23 35.98 -16.20
N ALA A 111 1.09 35.29 -16.07
CA ALA A 111 -0.13 35.61 -16.81
C ALA A 111 -0.70 36.96 -16.37
N ASP A 112 -0.73 37.23 -15.07
CA ASP A 112 -1.21 38.48 -14.49
C ASP A 112 -0.33 39.66 -14.87
N ALA A 113 1.00 39.49 -14.92
CA ALA A 113 1.92 40.52 -15.41
C ALA A 113 1.67 40.86 -16.89
N LEU A 114 1.40 39.85 -17.74
CA LEU A 114 1.07 40.09 -19.15
C LEU A 114 -0.28 40.81 -19.32
N ARG A 115 -1.29 40.42 -18.54
CA ARG A 115 -2.62 41.05 -18.56
C ARG A 115 -2.61 42.46 -17.96
N GLY A 116 -1.84 42.68 -16.89
CA GLY A 116 -1.70 43.98 -16.24
C GLY A 116 -0.96 45.02 -17.10
N ALA A 117 -0.16 44.58 -18.07
CA ALA A 117 0.44 45.46 -19.07
C ALA A 117 -0.55 45.92 -20.15
N ILE A 118 -1.73 45.27 -20.26
CA ILE A 118 -2.81 45.68 -21.16
C ILE A 118 -3.70 46.68 -20.41
N PRO A 119 -3.96 47.88 -20.95
CA PRO A 119 -4.87 48.83 -20.33
C PRO A 119 -6.24 48.20 -20.04
N LEU A 120 -6.72 48.37 -18.80
CA LEU A 120 -7.94 47.73 -18.31
C LEU A 120 -9.14 48.05 -19.21
N GLY A 121 -9.85 47.00 -19.65
CA GLY A 121 -11.06 47.12 -20.46
C GLY A 121 -10.84 47.45 -21.95
N GLN A 122 -9.60 47.56 -22.43
CA GLN A 122 -9.35 47.82 -23.84
C GLN A 122 -9.62 46.56 -24.69
N PRO A 123 -10.58 46.55 -25.62
CA PRO A 123 -10.78 45.43 -26.53
C PRO A 123 -9.64 45.35 -27.56
N VAL A 124 -9.43 44.16 -28.14
CA VAL A 124 -8.55 44.02 -29.31
C VAL A 124 -9.14 44.82 -30.46
N LEU A 125 -8.50 45.94 -30.84
CA LEU A 125 -8.95 46.83 -31.91
C LEU A 125 -8.70 46.20 -33.29
N PRO A 126 -9.71 45.71 -34.03
CA PRO A 126 -9.50 45.07 -35.32
C PRO A 126 -8.93 46.07 -36.35
N GLY A 127 -7.91 45.67 -37.11
CA GLY A 127 -7.27 46.52 -38.13
C GLY A 127 -6.27 47.54 -37.61
N HIS A 128 -6.11 47.70 -36.29
CA HIS A 128 -5.11 48.60 -35.71
C HIS A 128 -3.72 47.95 -35.62
N HIS A 129 -2.64 48.74 -35.74
CA HIS A 129 -1.26 48.23 -35.73
C HIS A 129 -0.87 47.49 -34.43
N SER A 130 -1.51 47.80 -33.30
CA SER A 130 -1.29 47.15 -32.00
C SER A 130 -2.04 45.82 -31.84
N ALA A 131 -3.02 45.52 -32.69
CA ALA A 131 -3.89 44.35 -32.56
C ALA A 131 -3.12 43.01 -32.59
N PRO A 132 -2.11 42.80 -33.45
CA PRO A 132 -1.31 41.59 -33.44
C PRO A 132 -0.48 41.43 -32.16
N GLY A 133 -0.02 42.54 -31.55
CA GLY A 133 0.70 42.53 -30.28
C GLY A 133 -0.21 42.12 -29.13
N HIS A 134 -1.36 42.78 -29.03
CA HIS A 134 -2.38 42.47 -28.03
C HIS A 134 -2.78 40.98 -28.07
N ARG A 135 -3.10 40.43 -29.25
CA ARG A 135 -3.44 39.00 -29.38
C ARG A 135 -2.30 38.07 -28.95
N ARG A 136 -1.05 38.45 -29.23
CA ARG A 136 0.13 37.66 -28.83
C ARG A 136 0.29 37.64 -27.32
N ASP A 137 0.07 38.75 -26.64
CA ASP A 137 0.20 38.83 -25.18
C ASP A 137 -0.92 38.07 -24.48
N LEU A 138 -2.17 38.17 -24.96
CA LEU A 138 -3.27 37.33 -24.48
C LEU A 138 -2.97 35.85 -24.67
N ALA A 139 -2.56 35.44 -25.88
CA ALA A 139 -2.23 34.04 -26.15
C ALA A 139 -1.05 33.53 -25.28
N ARG A 140 -0.11 34.41 -24.90
CA ARG A 140 0.95 34.07 -23.94
C ARG A 140 0.39 33.90 -22.54
N ALA A 141 -0.46 34.80 -22.07
CA ALA A 141 -1.12 34.72 -20.77
C ALA A 141 -1.94 33.42 -20.66
N ASP A 142 -2.69 33.06 -21.70
CA ASP A 142 -3.49 31.83 -21.72
C ASP A 142 -2.61 30.58 -21.61
N ARG A 143 -1.46 30.54 -22.31
CA ARG A 143 -0.48 29.44 -22.14
C ARG A 143 0.09 29.37 -20.73
N HIS A 144 0.25 30.50 -20.05
CA HIS A 144 0.68 30.55 -18.66
C HIS A 144 -0.41 30.01 -17.73
N ASP A 145 -1.67 30.37 -17.96
CA ASP A 145 -2.82 29.83 -17.22
C ASP A 145 -2.97 28.32 -17.40
N ASP A 146 -2.86 27.82 -18.62
CA ASP A 146 -2.90 26.38 -18.91
C ASP A 146 -1.79 25.64 -18.13
N ALA A 147 -0.58 26.19 -18.14
CA ALA A 147 0.55 25.64 -17.39
C ALA A 147 0.32 25.73 -15.86
N ALA A 148 -0.32 26.80 -15.37
CA ALA A 148 -0.69 26.95 -13.98
C ALA A 148 -1.75 25.93 -13.56
N ALA A 149 -2.75 25.68 -14.39
CA ALA A 149 -3.79 24.67 -14.16
C ALA A 149 -3.18 23.27 -14.08
N GLN A 150 -2.30 22.90 -15.03
CA GLN A 150 -1.59 21.63 -15.01
C GLN A 150 -0.71 21.46 -13.75
N ALA A 151 0.01 22.52 -13.35
CA ALA A 151 0.81 22.52 -12.14
C ALA A 151 -0.05 22.40 -10.88
N THR A 152 -1.23 23.02 -10.86
CA THR A 152 -2.22 22.89 -9.77
C THR A 152 -2.75 21.47 -9.66
N SER A 153 -3.12 20.84 -10.78
CA SER A 153 -3.53 19.42 -10.78
C SER A 153 -2.39 18.50 -10.32
N SER A 154 -1.15 18.80 -10.72
CA SER A 154 0.02 18.07 -10.24
C SER A 154 0.23 18.23 -8.73
N ALA A 155 0.05 19.44 -8.18
CA ALA A 155 0.10 19.68 -6.75
C ALA A 155 -0.97 18.87 -6.00
N GLY A 156 -2.22 18.91 -6.46
CA GLY A 156 -3.32 18.11 -5.90
C GLY A 156 -3.02 16.61 -5.92
N TYR A 157 -2.55 16.09 -7.05
CA TYR A 157 -2.11 14.69 -7.15
C TYR A 157 -1.07 14.32 -6.10
N HIS A 158 -0.03 15.16 -5.94
CA HIS A 158 1.03 14.87 -4.97
C HIS A 158 0.52 14.99 -3.53
N THR A 159 -0.36 15.95 -3.22
CA THR A 159 -1.03 16.06 -1.92
C THR A 159 -1.84 14.80 -1.58
N ASP A 160 -2.64 14.29 -2.52
CA ASP A 160 -3.41 13.07 -2.32
C ASP A 160 -2.52 11.84 -2.08
N LYS A 161 -1.37 11.77 -2.77
CA LYS A 161 -0.40 10.70 -2.61
C LYS A 161 0.33 10.77 -1.26
N ALA A 162 0.67 11.97 -0.80
CA ALA A 162 1.23 12.17 0.54
C ALA A 162 0.23 11.70 1.61
N ALA A 163 -1.01 12.18 1.53
CA ALA A 163 -2.06 11.80 2.47
C ALA A 163 -2.35 10.29 2.45
N ALA A 164 -2.34 9.65 1.27
CA ALA A 164 -2.49 8.20 1.16
C ALA A 164 -1.33 7.43 1.80
N ALA A 165 -0.08 7.91 1.67
CA ALA A 165 1.09 7.29 2.28
C ALA A 165 1.03 7.37 3.82
N THR A 166 0.64 8.52 4.38
CA THR A 166 0.43 8.70 5.82
C THR A 166 -0.70 7.79 6.33
N ARG A 167 -1.86 7.79 5.67
CA ARG A 167 -2.98 6.91 6.04
C ARG A 167 -2.57 5.43 6.02
N HIS A 168 -1.78 5.03 5.04
CA HIS A 168 -1.29 3.66 4.96
C HIS A 168 -0.42 3.28 6.17
N ALA A 169 0.47 4.17 6.62
CA ALA A 169 1.31 3.95 7.80
C ALA A 169 0.46 3.82 9.07
N HIS A 170 -0.49 4.73 9.28
CA HIS A 170 -1.38 4.72 10.45
C HIS A 170 -2.26 3.46 10.45
N SER A 171 -2.96 3.19 9.33
CA SER A 171 -3.91 2.06 9.22
C SER A 171 -3.28 0.69 9.45
N ARG A 172 -1.96 0.58 9.35
CA ARG A 172 -1.24 -0.68 9.54
C ARG A 172 -1.25 -1.12 11.01
N HIS A 173 -1.19 -0.16 11.92
CA HIS A 173 -1.16 -0.32 13.36
C HIS A 173 -2.55 -0.17 14.00
N ASP A 174 -3.60 0.12 13.23
CA ASP A 174 -4.96 0.06 13.75
C ASP A 174 -5.24 -1.33 14.36
N VAL A 175 -5.68 -1.37 15.62
CA VAL A 175 -5.96 -2.62 16.34
C VAL A 175 -6.93 -3.54 15.58
N PRO A 176 -8.04 -3.05 14.99
CA PRO A 176 -8.87 -3.87 14.10
C PRO A 176 -8.11 -4.52 12.94
N ALA A 177 -7.16 -3.80 12.33
CA ALA A 177 -6.35 -4.33 11.24
C ALA A 177 -5.34 -5.38 11.75
N ALA A 178 -4.75 -5.18 12.93
CA ALA A 178 -3.88 -6.15 13.59
C ALA A 178 -4.63 -7.46 13.92
N LEU A 179 -5.86 -7.38 14.45
CA LEU A 179 -6.68 -8.57 14.75
C LEU A 179 -7.05 -9.37 13.49
N ARG A 180 -7.43 -8.69 12.41
CA ARG A 180 -7.68 -9.35 11.11
C ARG A 180 -6.42 -10.02 10.58
N ARG A 181 -5.27 -9.35 10.69
CA ARG A 181 -3.98 -9.89 10.29
C ARG A 181 -3.62 -11.13 11.09
N LEU A 182 -3.77 -11.10 12.41
CA LEU A 182 -3.53 -12.25 13.29
C LEU A 182 -4.38 -13.45 12.86
N THR A 183 -5.68 -13.22 12.59
CA THR A 183 -6.59 -14.28 12.10
C THR A 183 -6.09 -14.92 10.80
N THR A 184 -5.61 -14.10 9.85
CA THR A 184 -5.03 -14.60 8.60
C THR A 184 -3.75 -15.39 8.86
N LEU A 185 -2.81 -14.85 9.65
CA LEU A 185 -1.55 -15.50 9.96
C LEU A 185 -1.79 -16.86 10.66
N GLU A 186 -2.65 -16.93 11.66
CA GLU A 186 -2.98 -18.18 12.34
C GLU A 186 -3.66 -19.20 11.42
N ALA A 187 -4.50 -18.75 10.47
CA ALA A 187 -5.13 -19.62 9.49
C ALA A 187 -4.10 -20.21 8.52
N GLU A 188 -3.18 -19.38 8.01
CA GLU A 188 -2.11 -19.83 7.14
C GLU A 188 -1.11 -20.74 7.88
N GLN A 189 -0.75 -20.42 9.13
CA GLN A 189 0.10 -21.28 9.97
C GLN A 189 -0.48 -22.69 10.12
N ARG A 190 -1.79 -22.78 10.38
CA ARG A 190 -2.51 -24.06 10.44
C ARG A 190 -2.59 -24.76 9.09
N ALA A 191 -2.65 -24.03 7.98
CA ALA A 191 -2.65 -24.62 6.65
C ALA A 191 -1.29 -25.28 6.35
N ASP A 192 -0.19 -24.57 6.59
CA ASP A 192 1.16 -25.08 6.36
C ASP A 192 1.48 -26.24 7.30
N THR A 193 1.12 -26.14 8.59
CA THR A 193 1.29 -27.25 9.54
C THR A 193 0.57 -28.52 9.07
N ARG A 194 -0.67 -28.38 8.55
CA ARG A 194 -1.42 -29.53 8.01
C ARG A 194 -0.79 -30.06 6.73
N ALA A 195 -0.29 -29.18 5.85
CA ALA A 195 0.37 -29.59 4.61
C ALA A 195 1.65 -30.39 4.89
N LEU A 196 2.47 -29.94 5.85
CA LEU A 196 3.67 -30.67 6.27
C LEU A 196 3.32 -32.04 6.84
N ARG A 197 2.41 -32.09 7.82
CA ARG A 197 1.95 -33.35 8.41
C ARG A 197 1.37 -34.31 7.38
N ALA A 198 0.58 -33.81 6.44
CA ALA A 198 0.01 -34.63 5.37
C ALA A 198 1.11 -35.19 4.45
N ALA A 199 2.16 -34.42 4.15
CA ALA A 199 3.29 -34.90 3.37
C ALA A 199 4.11 -35.95 4.12
N GLU A 200 4.36 -35.74 5.41
CA GLU A 200 5.08 -36.68 6.28
C GLU A 200 4.31 -37.98 6.48
N ASN A 201 3.00 -37.91 6.71
CA ASN A 201 2.14 -39.10 6.80
C ASN A 201 2.11 -39.91 5.50
N ARG A 202 2.10 -39.24 4.33
CA ARG A 202 2.18 -39.93 3.03
C ARG A 202 3.52 -40.64 2.87
N ALA A 203 4.62 -40.02 3.28
CA ALA A 203 5.94 -40.64 3.24
C ALA A 203 6.02 -41.85 4.18
N ALA A 204 5.49 -41.73 5.40
CA ALA A 204 5.42 -42.83 6.36
C ALA A 204 4.55 -44.00 5.86
N GLY A 205 3.52 -43.72 5.05
CA GLY A 205 2.66 -44.70 4.39
C GLY A 205 3.26 -45.33 3.13
N GLY A 206 4.55 -45.17 2.84
CA GLY A 206 5.23 -45.73 1.67
C GLY A 206 5.21 -44.86 0.41
N GLY A 207 4.71 -43.63 0.51
CA GLY A 207 4.80 -42.64 -0.56
C GLY A 207 6.19 -41.98 -0.64
N PRO A 208 6.44 -41.16 -1.68
CA PRO A 208 7.69 -40.43 -1.78
C PRO A 208 7.82 -39.40 -0.66
N ALA A 209 9.05 -39.22 -0.16
CA ALA A 209 9.37 -38.16 0.78
C ALA A 209 9.04 -36.77 0.20
N PRO A 210 8.65 -35.78 1.03
CA PRO A 210 8.46 -34.42 0.56
C PRO A 210 9.73 -33.87 -0.06
N HIS A 211 9.59 -33.14 -1.17
CA HIS A 211 10.74 -32.52 -1.84
C HIS A 211 11.50 -31.60 -0.85
N PRO A 212 12.82 -31.76 -0.67
CA PRO A 212 13.58 -31.03 0.35
C PRO A 212 13.41 -29.51 0.29
N GLY A 213 13.46 -28.92 -0.91
CA GLY A 213 13.27 -27.47 -1.07
C GLY A 213 11.84 -27.00 -0.78
N TRP A 214 10.83 -27.85 -0.99
CA TRP A 214 9.45 -27.50 -0.60
C TRP A 214 9.31 -27.51 0.92
N LYS A 215 9.87 -28.53 1.58
CA LYS A 215 9.85 -28.67 3.05
C LYS A 215 10.58 -27.51 3.72
N ALA A 216 11.82 -27.23 3.32
CA ALA A 216 12.63 -26.15 3.88
C ALA A 216 11.94 -24.78 3.73
N ARG A 217 11.34 -24.50 2.56
CA ARG A 217 10.58 -23.24 2.34
C ARG A 217 9.35 -23.15 3.24
N LEU A 218 8.63 -24.25 3.42
CA LEU A 218 7.45 -24.29 4.27
C LEU A 218 7.82 -24.08 5.74
N GLU A 219 8.90 -24.72 6.20
CA GLU A 219 9.44 -24.54 7.56
C GLU A 219 9.90 -23.09 7.79
N ALA A 220 10.64 -22.50 6.85
CA ALA A 220 11.04 -21.09 6.93
C ALA A 220 9.83 -20.14 6.99
N ASN A 221 8.80 -20.38 6.16
CA ASN A 221 7.56 -19.61 6.21
C ASN A 221 6.86 -19.75 7.57
N MET A 222 6.82 -20.95 8.14
CA MET A 222 6.25 -21.21 9.46
C MET A 222 7.04 -20.50 10.57
N THR A 223 8.38 -20.46 10.49
CA THR A 223 9.24 -19.74 11.44
C THR A 223 9.01 -18.23 11.38
N GLN A 224 9.04 -17.63 10.18
CA GLN A 224 8.75 -16.21 10.02
C GLN A 224 7.33 -15.89 10.50
N ARG A 225 6.34 -16.69 10.12
CA ARG A 225 4.94 -16.43 10.50
C ARG A 225 4.69 -16.57 12.00
N ALA A 226 5.38 -17.49 12.68
CA ALA A 226 5.35 -17.58 14.14
C ALA A 226 5.86 -16.28 14.78
N ALA A 227 7.00 -15.74 14.31
CA ALA A 227 7.50 -14.44 14.78
C ALA A 227 6.52 -13.29 14.50
N GLU A 228 5.83 -13.31 13.35
CA GLU A 228 4.78 -12.32 13.03
C GLU A 228 3.58 -12.44 13.98
N ILE A 229 3.11 -13.65 14.27
CA ILE A 229 2.03 -13.92 15.23
C ILE A 229 2.44 -13.42 16.62
N ASP A 230 3.64 -13.73 17.09
CA ASP A 230 4.14 -13.32 18.39
C ASP A 230 4.24 -11.80 18.52
N TYR A 231 4.76 -11.13 17.49
CA TYR A 231 4.83 -9.67 17.45
C TYR A 231 3.43 -9.03 17.51
N TRP A 232 2.51 -9.45 16.64
CA TRP A 232 1.17 -8.84 16.59
C TRP A 232 0.34 -9.17 17.82
N THR A 233 0.53 -10.32 18.44
CA THR A 233 -0.12 -10.68 19.70
C THR A 233 0.35 -9.77 20.83
N ARG A 234 1.66 -9.53 20.96
CA ARG A 234 2.21 -8.57 21.93
C ARG A 234 1.71 -7.15 21.67
N TYR A 235 1.75 -6.71 20.41
CA TYR A 235 1.25 -5.40 20.02
C TYR A 235 -0.22 -5.20 20.44
N VAL A 236 -1.09 -6.17 20.16
CA VAL A 236 -2.52 -6.10 20.54
C VAL A 236 -2.68 -6.05 22.07
N ALA A 237 -1.91 -6.84 22.82
CA ALA A 237 -1.95 -6.81 24.28
C ALA A 237 -1.47 -5.47 24.87
N GLU A 238 -0.43 -4.87 24.30
CA GLU A 238 0.06 -3.53 24.67
C GLU A 238 -1.00 -2.46 24.41
N GLN A 239 -1.70 -2.52 23.27
CA GLN A 239 -2.77 -1.59 22.95
C GLN A 239 -3.98 -1.75 23.89
N GLU A 240 -4.32 -2.98 24.25
CA GLU A 240 -5.37 -3.25 25.24
C GLU A 240 -4.99 -2.69 26.62
N ALA A 241 -3.74 -2.86 27.05
CA ALA A 241 -3.22 -2.28 28.29
C ALA A 241 -3.19 -0.74 28.25
N ALA A 242 -2.98 -0.15 27.08
CA ALA A 242 -3.08 1.30 26.84
C ALA A 242 -4.53 1.82 26.80
N GLY A 243 -5.53 0.96 26.98
CA GLY A 243 -6.94 1.32 27.08
C GLY A 243 -7.75 1.16 25.80
N VAL A 244 -7.18 0.59 24.72
CA VAL A 244 -7.96 0.27 23.52
C VAL A 244 -8.91 -0.90 23.82
N LYS A 245 -10.22 -0.65 23.71
CA LYS A 245 -11.23 -1.69 23.91
C LYS A 245 -11.17 -2.74 22.79
N ILE A 246 -10.87 -3.98 23.16
CA ILE A 246 -10.97 -5.14 22.27
C ILE A 246 -12.24 -5.91 22.58
N TRP A 247 -13.15 -5.92 21.61
CA TRP A 247 -14.43 -6.60 21.71
C TRP A 247 -14.28 -8.12 21.58
N ARG A 248 -14.85 -8.86 22.52
CA ARG A 248 -14.88 -10.33 22.58
C ARG A 248 -16.31 -10.81 22.76
N PRO A 249 -16.62 -12.09 22.48
CA PRO A 249 -17.97 -12.62 22.68
C PRO A 249 -18.56 -12.40 24.08
N ALA A 250 -17.72 -12.42 25.11
CA ALA A 250 -18.14 -12.22 26.50
C ALA A 250 -18.63 -10.78 26.80
N ASP A 251 -18.30 -9.80 25.95
CA ASP A 251 -18.75 -8.41 26.12
C ASP A 251 -20.19 -8.19 25.67
N PHE A 252 -20.84 -9.18 25.05
CA PHE A 252 -22.14 -9.02 24.41
C PHE A 252 -23.16 -10.06 24.87
N GLN A 253 -24.42 -9.65 24.85
CA GLN A 253 -25.58 -10.51 25.02
C GLN A 253 -26.60 -10.26 23.90
N ALA A 254 -27.48 -11.23 23.69
CA ALA A 254 -28.59 -11.07 22.75
C ALA A 254 -29.54 -9.97 23.26
N GLY A 255 -29.81 -8.99 22.40
CA GLY A 255 -30.62 -7.81 22.69
C GLY A 255 -29.84 -6.52 22.95
N ASP A 256 -28.51 -6.58 23.07
CA ASP A 256 -27.65 -5.39 23.16
C ASP A 256 -27.69 -4.56 21.87
N GLU A 257 -27.28 -3.28 21.95
CA GLU A 257 -27.07 -2.45 20.77
C GLU A 257 -25.57 -2.22 20.52
N VAL A 258 -25.15 -2.34 19.26
CA VAL A 258 -23.76 -2.14 18.86
C VAL A 258 -23.66 -1.12 17.74
N LYS A 259 -22.66 -0.23 17.82
CA LYS A 259 -22.35 0.70 16.75
C LYS A 259 -21.37 0.04 15.78
N ALA A 260 -21.77 -0.09 14.52
CA ALA A 260 -20.93 -0.72 13.51
C ALA A 260 -19.98 0.29 12.85
N ALA A 261 -18.82 -0.19 12.38
CA ALA A 261 -17.83 0.63 11.66
C ALA A 261 -18.36 1.22 10.34
N PHE A 262 -19.36 0.60 9.72
CA PHE A 262 -20.05 1.12 8.55
C PHE A 262 -21.22 2.06 8.89
N GLY A 263 -21.41 2.40 10.17
CA GLY A 263 -22.43 3.32 10.64
C GLY A 263 -23.67 2.64 11.21
N GLY A 264 -24.43 3.42 11.98
CA GLY A 264 -25.67 2.99 12.62
C GLY A 264 -25.48 2.19 13.92
N TRP A 265 -26.55 2.16 14.70
CA TRP A 265 -26.71 1.27 15.85
C TRP A 265 -27.56 0.07 15.43
N HIS A 266 -27.10 -1.12 15.79
CA HIS A 266 -27.73 -2.37 15.39
C HIS A 266 -27.98 -3.24 16.61
N ARG A 267 -29.17 -3.84 16.70
CA ARG A 267 -29.50 -4.77 17.77
C ARG A 267 -28.84 -6.12 17.54
N VAL A 268 -28.19 -6.66 18.57
CA VAL A 268 -27.58 -7.99 18.54
C VAL A 268 -28.68 -9.05 18.63
N LEU A 269 -28.84 -9.86 17.58
CA LEU A 269 -29.78 -10.99 17.56
C LEU A 269 -29.16 -12.25 18.18
N ARG A 270 -27.87 -12.48 17.91
CA ARG A 270 -27.14 -13.64 18.41
C ARG A 270 -25.65 -13.32 18.53
N VAL A 271 -25.03 -13.85 19.59
CA VAL A 271 -23.57 -13.78 19.80
C VAL A 271 -22.96 -15.10 19.34
N ASN A 272 -22.01 -15.05 18.40
CA ASN A 272 -21.24 -16.23 17.96
C ASN A 272 -19.76 -16.03 18.27
N THR A 273 -18.97 -17.09 18.32
CA THR A 273 -17.55 -17.03 18.70
C THR A 273 -16.70 -16.02 17.91
N ARG A 274 -17.05 -15.72 16.65
CA ARG A 274 -16.28 -14.80 15.77
C ARG A 274 -17.07 -13.59 15.29
N SER A 275 -18.36 -13.51 15.58
CA SER A 275 -19.23 -12.47 15.03
C SER A 275 -20.54 -12.35 15.77
N LEU A 276 -21.10 -11.15 15.76
CA LEU A 276 -22.48 -10.86 16.12
C LEU A 276 -23.38 -11.03 14.90
N THR A 277 -24.54 -11.63 15.09
CA THR A 277 -25.63 -11.60 14.11
C THR A 277 -26.47 -10.37 14.38
N ILE A 278 -26.60 -9.50 13.39
CA ILE A 278 -27.40 -8.28 13.42
C ILE A 278 -28.42 -8.32 12.27
N PRO A 279 -29.52 -7.53 12.31
CA PRO A 279 -30.39 -7.36 11.15
C PRO A 279 -29.63 -6.81 9.95
N HIS A 280 -30.05 -7.18 8.74
CA HIS A 280 -29.60 -6.47 7.55
C HIS A 280 -30.19 -5.06 7.54
N TRP A 281 -29.40 -4.05 7.14
CA TRP A 281 -29.83 -2.65 7.21
C TRP A 281 -30.82 -2.26 6.09
N ASP A 282 -30.79 -2.96 4.95
CA ASP A 282 -31.68 -2.69 3.79
C ASP A 282 -32.71 -3.81 3.48
N LEU A 283 -32.57 -5.00 4.08
CA LEU A 283 -33.34 -6.19 3.69
C LEU A 283 -34.11 -6.70 4.90
N GLU A 284 -35.42 -6.48 4.90
CA GLU A 284 -36.29 -6.86 6.01
C GLU A 284 -36.28 -8.39 6.20
N GLY A 285 -36.10 -8.83 7.45
CA GLY A 285 -36.02 -10.25 7.80
C GLY A 285 -34.67 -10.93 7.52
N GLU A 286 -33.75 -10.29 6.79
CA GLU A 286 -32.41 -10.81 6.60
C GLU A 286 -31.46 -10.46 7.75
N THR A 287 -30.36 -11.22 7.86
CA THR A 287 -29.35 -11.01 8.90
C THR A 287 -27.96 -10.85 8.30
N TRP A 288 -27.14 -10.06 8.97
CA TRP A 288 -25.75 -9.83 8.62
C TRP A 288 -24.80 -10.28 9.74
N ARG A 289 -23.57 -10.65 9.38
CA ARG A 289 -22.52 -11.01 10.34
C ARG A 289 -21.56 -9.84 10.56
N LEU A 290 -21.62 -9.26 11.75
CA LEU A 290 -20.70 -8.23 12.21
C LEU A 290 -19.54 -8.88 12.99
N THR A 291 -18.32 -8.79 12.47
CA THR A 291 -17.12 -9.27 13.17
C THR A 291 -16.72 -8.29 14.27
N TYR A 292 -16.08 -8.78 15.34
CA TYR A 292 -15.75 -7.97 16.53
C TYR A 292 -14.83 -6.79 16.24
N ASP A 293 -13.94 -6.92 15.26
CA ASP A 293 -13.05 -5.84 14.80
C ASP A 293 -13.80 -4.66 14.14
N LYS A 294 -15.11 -4.82 13.87
CA LYS A 294 -15.96 -3.78 13.27
C LYS A 294 -16.94 -3.15 14.27
N VAL A 295 -16.86 -3.51 15.55
CA VAL A 295 -17.66 -2.88 16.61
C VAL A 295 -16.92 -1.64 17.10
N LEU A 296 -17.58 -0.48 17.05
CA LEU A 296 -17.04 0.79 17.53
C LEU A 296 -17.49 1.11 18.95
N ASP A 297 -18.70 0.70 19.31
CA ASP A 297 -19.32 1.03 20.60
C ASP A 297 -20.40 0.00 20.95
N HIS A 298 -20.76 -0.08 22.22
CA HIS A 298 -21.72 -1.04 22.78
C HIS A 298 -22.61 -0.36 23.82
N ARG A 299 -23.90 -0.72 23.80
CA ARG A 299 -24.87 -0.37 24.83
C ARG A 299 -25.56 -1.65 25.31
N PRO A 300 -25.53 -1.93 26.63
CA PRO A 300 -26.24 -3.07 27.17
C PRO A 300 -27.75 -2.90 27.00
N ARG A 301 -28.46 -4.01 26.83
CA ARG A 301 -29.92 -4.03 26.78
C ARG A 301 -30.50 -3.32 28.02
N ARG A 302 -31.43 -2.38 27.79
CA ARG A 302 -32.28 -1.82 28.84
C ARG A 302 -33.34 -2.81 29.30
#